data_AF-A0A285UBS4-F1
#
_entry.id   AF-A0A285UBS4-F1
#
_cell.length_a   1.000
_cell.length_b   1.000
_cell.length_c   1.000
_cell.angle_alpha   90.00
_cell.angle_beta   90.00
_cell.angle_gamma   90.00
#
_symmetry.space_group_name_H-M   'P 1'
#
loop_
_entity.id
_entity.type
_entity.pdbx_description
1 polymer ?
#
loop_
_entity_poly.entity_id
_entity_poly.type
_entity_poly.pdbx_seq_one_letter_code
_entity_poly.pdbx_strand_id
1 'polypeptide(L)'
;MIQYKVLNEYLDNINLPKTIEEVLSHKYELEGKEYDFMNSANQYLKVHENYETYRGKDAHCMGTCLTDFTRVGIYFLLEDEIVTVNTSTLNKSDFKWEVFHFPFSEVDDLELLVIEGMTDQDYEAGILYFKVQNDKGARRTHVLRNVNPRHFYCFEKFYDNIKNSRKISGS
;
A
#
# COMPACT_ATOMS: atom_id res chain seq x y z
N MET A 1 -10.92 -12.73 -10.13
CA MET A 1 -10.54 -12.22 -8.80
C MET A 1 -9.17 -12.80 -8.52
N ILE A 2 -8.22 -11.94 -8.13
CA ILE A 2 -6.86 -12.35 -7.79
C ILE A 2 -6.84 -13.08 -6.45
N GLN A 3 -5.85 -13.92 -6.23
CA GLN A 3 -5.60 -14.56 -4.95
C GLN A 3 -4.67 -13.67 -4.10
N TYR A 4 -5.25 -12.96 -3.13
CA TYR A 4 -4.52 -12.05 -2.24
C TYR A 4 -3.35 -12.74 -1.53
N LYS A 5 -3.59 -13.95 -1.00
CA LYS A 5 -2.57 -14.75 -0.34
C LYS A 5 -1.37 -15.04 -1.23
N VAL A 6 -1.61 -15.57 -2.43
CA VAL A 6 -0.56 -15.90 -3.42
C VAL A 6 0.25 -14.66 -3.78
N LEU A 7 -0.42 -13.53 -4.02
CA LEU A 7 0.28 -12.27 -4.32
C LEU A 7 1.06 -11.76 -3.11
N ASN A 8 0.49 -11.75 -1.91
CA ASN A 8 1.20 -11.27 -0.72
C ASN A 8 2.40 -12.16 -0.38
N GLU A 9 2.28 -13.48 -0.48
CA GLU A 9 3.41 -14.41 -0.34
C GLU A 9 4.50 -14.11 -1.39
N TYR A 10 4.12 -13.91 -2.65
CA TYR A 10 5.06 -13.55 -3.70
C TYR A 10 5.76 -12.20 -3.43
N LEU A 11 5.01 -11.17 -3.05
CA LEU A 11 5.52 -9.83 -2.80
C LEU A 11 6.41 -9.76 -1.55
N ASP A 12 6.11 -10.54 -0.51
CA ASP A 12 6.92 -10.68 0.72
C ASP A 12 8.31 -11.29 0.44
N ASN A 13 8.43 -12.09 -0.63
CA ASN A 13 9.70 -12.69 -1.04
C ASN A 13 10.57 -11.75 -1.90
N ILE A 14 10.07 -10.58 -2.29
CA ILE A 14 10.89 -9.59 -3.00
C ILE A 14 11.81 -8.90 -2.00
N ASN A 15 13.11 -8.97 -2.25
CA ASN A 15 14.11 -8.31 -1.41
C ASN A 15 13.96 -6.77 -1.52
N LEU A 16 13.52 -6.15 -0.43
CA LEU A 16 13.35 -4.70 -0.24
C LEU A 16 14.31 -4.22 0.88
N PRO A 17 14.71 -2.93 0.94
CA PRO A 17 14.20 -1.81 0.16
C PRO A 17 14.74 -1.74 -1.26
N LYS A 18 13.91 -1.20 -2.16
CA LYS A 18 14.24 -0.83 -3.54
C LYS A 18 13.43 0.39 -3.95
N THR A 19 13.96 1.18 -4.87
CA THR A 19 13.19 2.29 -5.44
C THR A 19 11.93 1.77 -6.13
N ILE A 20 10.87 2.58 -6.19
CA ILE A 20 9.66 2.22 -6.95
C ILE A 20 10.02 1.85 -8.39
N GLU A 21 10.92 2.60 -9.05
CA GLU A 21 11.37 2.29 -10.40
C GLU A 21 11.99 0.89 -10.54
N GLU A 22 12.82 0.47 -9.58
CA GLU A 22 13.41 -0.86 -9.55
C GLU A 22 12.36 -1.95 -9.31
N VAL A 23 11.41 -1.71 -8.39
CA VAL A 23 10.30 -2.63 -8.11
C VAL A 23 9.43 -2.82 -9.35
N LEU A 24 9.08 -1.74 -10.06
CA LEU A 24 8.27 -1.79 -11.28
C LEU A 24 9.01 -2.36 -12.49
N SER A 25 10.33 -2.49 -12.41
CA SER A 25 11.19 -3.13 -13.41
C SER A 25 11.49 -4.59 -13.08
N HIS A 26 11.02 -5.09 -11.94
CA HIS A 26 11.16 -6.47 -11.54
C HIS A 26 10.45 -7.40 -12.53
N LYS A 27 11.10 -8.52 -12.85
CA LYS A 27 10.51 -9.57 -13.69
C LYS A 27 9.71 -10.51 -12.80
N TYR A 28 8.39 -10.48 -12.94
CA TYR A 28 7.49 -11.32 -12.17
C TYR A 28 7.54 -12.78 -12.61
N GLU A 29 7.60 -13.70 -11.63
CA GLU A 29 7.46 -15.15 -11.83
C GLU A 29 6.02 -15.62 -11.54
N LEU A 30 5.06 -14.70 -11.67
CA LEU A 30 3.62 -14.97 -11.53
C LEU A 30 3.03 -15.49 -12.84
N GLU A 31 1.93 -16.23 -12.76
CA GLU A 31 1.16 -16.71 -13.91
C GLU A 31 -0.30 -16.23 -13.83
N GLY A 32 -0.99 -16.24 -14.99
CA GLY A 32 -2.42 -16.00 -15.06
C GLY A 32 -2.85 -14.61 -14.56
N LYS A 33 -3.93 -14.58 -13.75
CA LYS A 33 -4.60 -13.32 -13.37
C LYS A 33 -3.76 -12.47 -12.43
N GLU A 34 -2.92 -13.09 -11.62
CA GLU A 34 -1.99 -12.45 -10.70
C GLU A 34 -0.91 -11.69 -11.48
N TYR A 35 -0.36 -12.30 -12.54
CA TYR A 35 0.57 -11.63 -13.46
C TYR A 35 -0.10 -10.46 -14.18
N ASP A 36 -1.28 -10.68 -14.77
CA ASP A 36 -2.01 -9.64 -15.51
C ASP A 36 -2.34 -8.43 -14.62
N PHE A 37 -2.71 -8.70 -13.37
CA PHE A 37 -3.00 -7.67 -12.37
C PHE A 37 -1.74 -6.86 -12.02
N MET A 38 -0.63 -7.53 -11.66
CA MET A 38 0.63 -6.86 -11.33
C MET A 38 1.16 -6.05 -12.51
N ASN A 39 1.14 -6.62 -13.72
CA ASN A 39 1.61 -5.93 -14.91
C ASN A 39 0.75 -4.68 -15.22
N SER A 40 -0.58 -4.79 -15.09
CA SER A 40 -1.48 -3.65 -15.29
C SER A 40 -1.29 -2.55 -14.24
N ALA A 41 -1.15 -2.93 -12.97
CA ALA A 41 -0.87 -1.99 -11.87
C ALA A 41 0.44 -1.23 -12.12
N ASN A 42 1.50 -1.96 -12.51
CA ASN A 42 2.80 -1.39 -12.78
C ASN A 42 2.81 -0.47 -13.99
N GLN A 43 2.15 -0.88 -15.09
CA GLN A 43 2.01 -0.04 -16.26
C GLN A 43 1.30 1.27 -15.92
N TYR A 44 0.23 1.20 -15.11
CA TYR A 44 -0.49 2.39 -14.68
C TYR A 44 0.37 3.31 -13.80
N LEU A 45 1.10 2.75 -12.82
CA LEU A 45 2.01 3.53 -11.97
C LEU A 45 3.07 4.30 -12.76
N LYS A 46 3.60 3.73 -13.85
CA LYS A 46 4.62 4.36 -14.71
C LYS A 46 4.09 5.52 -15.55
N VAL A 47 2.80 5.51 -15.88
CA VAL A 47 2.17 6.55 -16.72
C VAL A 47 1.34 7.55 -15.91
N HIS A 48 1.21 7.34 -14.60
CA HIS A 48 0.50 8.24 -13.71
C HIS A 48 1.21 9.60 -13.65
N GLU A 49 0.44 10.69 -13.60
CA GLU A 49 0.96 12.07 -13.67
C GLU A 49 1.99 12.39 -12.57
N ASN A 50 1.84 11.77 -11.40
CA ASN A 50 2.72 11.97 -10.25
C ASN A 50 3.89 10.98 -10.20
N TYR A 51 4.14 10.15 -11.22
CA TYR A 51 5.19 9.11 -11.16
C TYR A 51 6.56 9.66 -10.72
N GLU A 52 6.94 10.84 -11.22
CA GLU A 52 8.21 11.46 -10.88
C GLU A 52 8.36 11.84 -9.39
N THR A 53 7.26 12.00 -8.65
CA THR A 53 7.31 12.37 -7.23
C THR A 53 7.65 11.20 -6.30
N TYR A 54 7.43 9.97 -6.76
CA TYR A 54 7.65 8.75 -5.96
C TYR A 54 8.54 7.70 -6.62
N ARG A 55 8.88 7.82 -7.92
CA ARG A 55 9.71 6.82 -8.65
C ARG A 55 11.03 6.47 -7.97
N GLY A 56 11.67 7.47 -7.35
CA GLY A 56 12.99 7.34 -6.70
C GLY A 56 12.91 7.09 -5.20
N LYS A 57 11.71 6.97 -4.63
CA LYS A 57 11.53 6.65 -3.23
C LYS A 57 11.63 5.14 -3.02
N ASP A 58 12.20 4.74 -1.90
CA ASP A 58 12.37 3.34 -1.53
C ASP A 58 11.07 2.75 -0.97
N ALA A 59 10.61 1.67 -1.58
CA ALA A 59 9.58 0.81 -1.02
C ALA A 59 10.22 -0.17 -0.03
N HIS A 60 9.81 -0.10 1.23
CA HIS A 60 10.29 -0.97 2.30
C HIS A 60 9.41 -2.19 2.49
N CYS A 61 8.12 -2.05 2.23
CA CYS A 61 7.18 -3.17 2.16
C CYS A 61 6.21 -2.93 1.01
N MET A 62 5.69 -4.00 0.44
CA MET A 62 4.58 -3.91 -0.50
C MET A 62 3.69 -5.13 -0.42
N GLY A 63 2.41 -4.94 -0.69
CA GLY A 63 1.44 -6.02 -0.65
C GLY A 63 0.15 -5.62 -1.32
N THR A 64 -0.81 -6.51 -1.32
CA THR A 64 -2.16 -6.26 -1.81
C THR A 64 -2.99 -5.52 -0.77
N CYS A 65 -3.99 -4.78 -1.22
CA CYS A 65 -4.98 -4.19 -0.32
C CYS A 65 -6.37 -4.20 -0.95
N LEU A 66 -7.38 -4.10 -0.09
CA LEU A 66 -8.77 -3.89 -0.44
C LEU A 66 -9.26 -2.59 0.21
N THR A 67 -9.66 -1.64 -0.62
CA THR A 67 -10.26 -0.35 -0.24
C THR A 67 -11.76 -0.35 -0.52
N ASP A 68 -12.54 0.25 0.38
CA ASP A 68 -14.00 0.44 0.24
C ASP A 68 -14.79 -0.82 -0.21
N PHE A 69 -14.30 -2.02 0.14
CA PHE A 69 -14.81 -3.34 -0.28
C PHE A 69 -14.95 -3.61 -1.79
N THR A 70 -14.63 -2.63 -2.63
CA THR A 70 -14.94 -2.63 -4.07
C THR A 70 -13.73 -2.33 -4.93
N ARG A 71 -12.59 -2.03 -4.30
CA ARG A 71 -11.36 -1.64 -4.96
C ARG A 71 -10.21 -2.50 -4.46
N VAL A 72 -9.55 -3.16 -5.38
CA VAL A 72 -8.39 -4.00 -5.11
C VAL A 72 -7.14 -3.30 -5.61
N GLY A 73 -6.05 -3.37 -4.85
CA GLY A 73 -4.84 -2.66 -5.19
C GLY A 73 -3.57 -3.29 -4.66
N ILE A 74 -2.46 -2.64 -4.97
CA ILE A 74 -1.15 -2.85 -4.35
C ILE A 74 -0.82 -1.60 -3.53
N TYR A 75 -0.37 -1.78 -2.29
CA TYR A 75 0.24 -0.71 -1.51
C TYR A 75 1.76 -0.84 -1.53
N PHE A 76 2.41 0.31 -1.46
CA PHE A 76 3.84 0.49 -1.24
C PHE A 76 3.99 1.31 0.03
N LEU A 77 4.74 0.77 0.99
CA LEU A 77 5.11 1.46 2.20
C LEU A 77 6.47 2.14 1.98
N LEU A 78 6.44 3.46 1.87
CA LEU A 78 7.63 4.32 1.79
C LEU A 78 7.94 4.85 3.19
N GLU A 79 9.10 5.47 3.39
CA GLU A 79 9.47 6.02 4.70
C GLU A 79 8.54 7.16 5.17
N ASP A 80 8.00 7.95 4.25
CA ASP A 80 7.22 9.15 4.54
C ASP A 80 5.73 9.04 4.21
N GLU A 81 5.31 8.01 3.48
CA GLU A 81 3.94 7.84 3.01
C GLU A 81 3.56 6.39 2.68
N ILE A 82 2.26 6.14 2.56
CA ILE A 82 1.70 4.94 1.95
C ILE A 82 1.19 5.33 0.56
N VAL A 83 1.67 4.68 -0.49
CA VAL A 83 1.15 4.82 -1.85
C VAL A 83 0.32 3.59 -2.19
N THR A 84 -0.86 3.77 -2.77
CA THR A 84 -1.69 2.65 -3.23
C THR A 84 -2.09 2.83 -4.69
N VAL A 85 -2.02 1.78 -5.49
CA VAL A 85 -2.56 1.72 -6.85
C VAL A 85 -3.73 0.75 -6.85
N ASN A 86 -4.93 1.25 -7.11
CA ASN A 86 -6.17 0.49 -6.95
C ASN A 86 -6.97 0.47 -8.24
N THR A 87 -7.74 -0.59 -8.43
CA THR A 87 -8.76 -0.66 -9.47
C THR A 87 -10.08 -1.20 -8.93
N SER A 88 -11.19 -0.80 -9.55
CA SER A 88 -12.52 -1.26 -9.18
C SER A 88 -12.75 -2.71 -9.59
N THR A 89 -13.28 -3.52 -8.67
CA THR A 89 -13.70 -4.90 -8.95
C THR A 89 -15.06 -4.98 -9.67
N LEU A 90 -15.75 -3.84 -9.82
CA LEU A 90 -17.11 -3.78 -10.39
C LEU A 90 -17.12 -3.66 -11.92
N ASN A 91 -16.07 -3.10 -12.53
CA ASN A 91 -15.98 -2.90 -13.98
C ASN A 91 -15.17 -4.04 -14.62
N LYS A 92 -15.86 -4.88 -15.41
CA LYS A 92 -15.24 -6.02 -16.11
C LYS A 92 -14.64 -5.67 -17.48
N SER A 93 -14.94 -4.49 -18.02
CA SER A 93 -14.54 -4.11 -19.38
C SER A 93 -13.25 -3.31 -19.44
N ASP A 94 -12.93 -2.50 -18.42
CA ASP A 94 -11.68 -1.75 -18.32
C ASP A 94 -11.34 -1.52 -16.83
N PHE A 95 -10.12 -1.88 -16.43
CA PHE A 95 -9.59 -1.53 -15.12
C PHE A 95 -9.38 -0.01 -15.08
N LYS A 96 -10.30 0.72 -14.44
CA LYS A 96 -10.03 2.12 -14.09
C LYS A 96 -9.13 2.11 -12.86
N TRP A 97 -7.85 2.35 -13.10
CA TRP A 97 -6.85 2.45 -12.05
C TRP A 97 -6.82 3.86 -11.46
N GLU A 98 -6.48 3.97 -10.18
CA GLU A 98 -6.32 5.21 -9.43
C GLU A 98 -5.16 5.06 -8.45
N VAL A 99 -4.30 6.08 -8.33
CA VAL A 99 -3.23 6.14 -7.34
C VAL A 99 -3.65 7.05 -6.19
N PHE A 100 -3.46 6.59 -4.95
CA PHE A 100 -3.67 7.39 -3.75
C PHE A 100 -2.38 7.47 -2.94
N HIS A 101 -2.14 8.66 -2.41
CA HIS A 101 -1.03 8.98 -1.52
C HIS A 101 -1.57 9.27 -0.13
N PHE A 102 -0.94 8.68 0.88
CA PHE A 102 -1.25 8.91 2.28
C PHE A 102 0.03 9.27 3.03
N PRO A 103 0.44 10.55 2.99
CA PRO A 103 1.61 11.02 3.72
C PRO A 103 1.43 10.80 5.23
N PHE A 104 2.43 10.24 5.93
CA PHE A 104 2.36 10.07 7.39
C PHE A 104 2.30 11.42 8.13
N SER A 105 2.73 12.48 7.47
CA SER A 105 2.52 13.86 7.91
C SER A 105 1.02 14.23 7.95
N GLU A 106 0.16 13.64 7.15
CA GLU A 106 -1.28 13.95 7.16
C GLU A 106 -2.10 12.94 7.97
N VAL A 107 -1.46 11.84 8.40
CA VAL A 107 -2.09 10.81 9.23
C VAL A 107 -2.11 11.24 10.69
N ASP A 108 -3.29 11.47 11.24
CA ASP A 108 -3.49 11.82 12.65
C ASP A 108 -3.35 10.62 13.58
N ASP A 109 -3.84 9.46 13.13
CA ASP A 109 -4.05 8.24 13.92
C ASP A 109 -3.87 7.02 13.00
N LEU A 110 -3.18 6.00 13.49
CA LEU A 110 -2.86 4.76 12.77
C LEU A 110 -3.13 3.58 13.70
N GLU A 111 -4.01 2.67 13.27
CA GLU A 111 -4.36 1.46 14.02
C GLU A 111 -4.23 0.25 13.10
N LEU A 112 -3.53 -0.77 13.59
CA LEU A 112 -3.20 -2.01 12.88
C LEU A 112 -3.85 -3.18 13.60
N LEU A 113 -4.72 -3.92 12.91
CA LEU A 113 -5.45 -5.05 13.47
C LEU A 113 -5.25 -6.30 12.61
N VAL A 114 -5.16 -7.46 13.25
CA VAL A 114 -5.26 -8.76 12.57
C VAL A 114 -6.69 -9.26 12.72
N ILE A 115 -7.27 -9.81 11.64
CA ILE A 115 -8.61 -10.41 11.66
C ILE A 115 -8.69 -11.46 12.77
N GLU A 116 -9.80 -11.45 13.52
CA GLU A 116 -10.01 -12.38 14.64
C GLU A 116 -9.90 -13.84 14.19
N GLY A 117 -9.11 -14.63 14.93
CA GLY A 117 -8.85 -16.04 14.60
C GLY A 117 -7.78 -16.27 13.53
N MET A 118 -7.18 -15.21 12.99
CA MET A 118 -6.04 -15.28 12.05
C MET A 118 -4.73 -14.86 12.74
N THR A 119 -3.62 -15.10 12.04
CA THR A 119 -2.25 -14.87 12.51
C THR A 119 -1.45 -14.02 11.53
N ASP A 120 -0.20 -13.71 11.88
CA ASP A 120 0.77 -13.05 11.00
C ASP A 120 1.31 -13.94 9.88
N GLN A 121 0.99 -15.23 9.90
CA GLN A 121 1.23 -16.16 8.79
C GLN A 121 0.10 -16.13 7.75
N ASP A 122 -1.04 -15.53 8.11
CA ASP A 122 -2.14 -15.27 7.19
C ASP A 122 -1.89 -13.92 6.52
N TYR A 123 -1.19 -13.99 5.40
CA TYR A 123 -0.68 -12.85 4.63
C TYR A 123 -1.74 -11.81 4.22
N GLU A 124 -3.02 -12.15 4.27
CA GLU A 124 -4.16 -11.29 3.95
C GLU A 124 -5.00 -10.89 5.18
N ALA A 125 -4.53 -11.19 6.40
CA ALA A 125 -5.30 -10.97 7.62
C ALA A 125 -5.19 -9.57 8.21
N GLY A 126 -4.32 -8.71 7.65
CA GLY A 126 -4.08 -7.39 8.19
C GLY A 126 -5.13 -6.37 7.76
N ILE A 127 -5.55 -5.55 8.72
CA ILE A 127 -6.38 -4.38 8.52
C ILE A 127 -5.65 -3.16 9.05
N LEU A 128 -5.51 -2.16 8.20
CA LEU A 128 -4.93 -0.88 8.54
C LEU A 128 -6.01 0.21 8.52
N TYR A 129 -6.23 0.84 9.67
CA TYR A 129 -7.09 1.98 9.86
C TYR A 129 -6.23 3.23 10.01
N PHE A 130 -6.54 4.29 9.28
CA PHE A 130 -5.88 5.57 9.49
C PHE A 130 -6.81 6.74 9.24
N LYS A 131 -6.61 7.81 10.03
CA LYS A 131 -7.33 9.06 9.88
C LYS A 131 -6.43 10.07 9.21
N VAL A 132 -6.82 10.53 8.03
CA VAL A 132 -6.11 11.57 7.27
C VAL A 132 -6.83 12.89 7.48
N GLN A 133 -6.07 13.93 7.81
CA GLN A 133 -6.55 15.31 7.84
C GLN A 133 -6.18 15.99 6.52
N ASN A 134 -7.17 16.53 5.82
CA ASN A 134 -6.91 17.34 4.62
C ASN A 134 -6.54 18.79 4.98
N ASP A 135 -6.12 19.56 3.97
CA ASP A 135 -5.73 20.98 4.10
C ASP A 135 -6.81 21.89 4.73
N LYS A 136 -8.07 21.46 4.68
CA LYS A 136 -9.22 22.19 5.26
C LYS A 136 -9.52 21.78 6.71
N GLY A 137 -8.68 20.92 7.29
CA GLY A 137 -8.87 20.38 8.64
C GLY A 137 -9.93 19.28 8.75
N ALA A 138 -10.51 18.83 7.63
CA ALA A 138 -11.49 17.76 7.65
C ALA A 138 -10.78 16.41 7.77
N ARG A 139 -11.24 15.59 8.70
CA ARG A 139 -10.71 14.26 8.98
C ARG A 139 -11.52 13.20 8.27
N ARG A 140 -10.84 12.29 7.56
CA ARG A 140 -11.45 11.13 6.92
C ARG A 140 -10.75 9.87 7.39
N THR A 141 -11.54 8.86 7.76
CA THR A 141 -11.02 7.53 8.06
C THR A 141 -10.90 6.73 6.76
N HIS A 142 -9.74 6.11 6.57
CA HIS A 142 -9.44 5.18 5.49
C HIS A 142 -9.16 3.80 6.09
N VAL A 143 -9.54 2.76 5.35
CA VAL A 143 -9.36 1.37 5.76
C VAL A 143 -8.75 0.59 4.59
N LEU A 144 -7.56 0.03 4.82
CA LEU A 144 -6.96 -0.95 3.92
C LEU A 144 -7.10 -2.33 4.57
N ARG A 145 -7.80 -3.25 3.90
CA ARG A 145 -7.84 -4.67 4.28
C ARG A 145 -6.88 -5.48 3.42
N ASN A 146 -6.67 -6.73 3.78
CA ASN A 146 -5.79 -7.67 3.08
C ASN A 146 -4.32 -7.24 3.08
N VAL A 147 -3.95 -6.39 4.03
CA VAL A 147 -2.57 -5.97 4.27
C VAL A 147 -1.82 -7.15 4.89
N ASN A 148 -0.53 -7.29 4.57
CA ASN A 148 0.30 -8.34 5.16
C ASN A 148 0.62 -7.95 6.61
N PRO A 149 0.19 -8.72 7.63
CA PRO A 149 0.47 -8.40 9.03
C PRO A 149 1.95 -8.29 9.36
N ARG A 150 2.81 -8.99 8.62
CA ARG A 150 4.28 -8.91 8.81
C ARG A 150 4.84 -7.52 8.56
N HIS A 151 4.12 -6.69 7.82
CA HIS A 151 4.53 -5.31 7.54
C HIS A 151 4.17 -4.33 8.66
N PHE A 152 3.39 -4.75 9.67
CA PHE A 152 2.87 -3.86 10.73
C PHE A 152 3.99 -3.13 11.48
N TYR A 153 5.08 -3.84 11.80
CA TYR A 153 6.24 -3.23 12.43
C TYR A 153 6.85 -2.09 11.58
N CYS A 154 6.91 -2.25 10.25
CA CYS A 154 7.40 -1.19 9.38
C CYS A 154 6.43 0.01 9.35
N PHE A 155 5.11 -0.24 9.31
CA PHE A 155 4.11 0.83 9.36
C PHE A 155 4.25 1.66 10.66
N GLU A 156 4.30 1.00 11.81
CA GLU A 156 4.46 1.66 13.12
C GLU A 156 5.77 2.44 13.17
N LYS A 157 6.89 1.81 12.79
CA LYS A 157 8.21 2.44 12.82
C LYS A 157 8.26 3.74 12.01
N PHE A 158 7.76 3.73 10.76
CA PHE A 158 7.81 4.91 9.91
C PHE A 158 6.85 6.00 10.39
N TYR A 159 5.64 5.62 10.78
CA TYR A 159 4.67 6.55 11.35
C TYR A 159 5.20 7.24 12.63
N ASP A 160 5.77 6.47 13.56
CA ASP A 160 6.33 6.99 14.81
C ASP A 160 7.52 7.90 14.57
N ASN A 161 8.41 7.56 13.62
CA ASN A 161 9.53 8.42 13.25
C ASN A 161 9.06 9.80 12.78
N ILE A 162 8.02 9.85 11.94
CA ILE A 162 7.44 11.10 11.45
C ILE A 162 6.71 11.87 12.56
N LYS A 163 6.01 11.17 13.46
CA LYS A 163 5.34 11.82 14.61
C LYS A 163 6.34 12.39 15.62
N ASN A 164 7.43 11.68 15.87
CA ASN A 164 8.46 12.13 16.80
C ASN A 164 9.29 13.29 16.23
N SER A 165 9.62 13.28 14.93
CA SER A 165 10.31 14.41 14.30
C SER A 165 9.50 15.71 14.36
N ARG A 166 8.17 15.64 14.25
CA ARG A 166 7.25 16.77 14.45
C ARG A 166 7.22 17.32 15.86
N LYS A 167 7.27 16.44 16.87
CA LYS A 167 7.33 16.87 18.27
C LYS A 167 8.63 17.66 18.54
N ILE A 168 9.74 17.24 17.93
CA ILE A 168 11.04 17.89 18.07
C ILE A 168 11.07 19.26 17.38
N SER A 169 10.50 19.39 16.18
CA SER A 169 10.48 20.66 15.43
C SER A 169 9.43 21.68 15.90
N GLY A 170 8.47 21.25 16.72
CA GLY A 170 7.45 22.10 17.34
C GLY A 170 7.75 22.51 18.80
N SER A 171 8.99 22.31 19.28
CA SER A 171 9.46 22.71 20.62
C SER A 171 10.32 23.96 20.58
#